data_AF-U2C4I1-F1
#
_entry.id   AF-U2C4I1-F1
#
_cell.length_a   1.000
_cell.length_b   1.000
_cell.length_c   1.000
_cell.angle_alpha   90.00
_cell.angle_beta   90.00
_cell.angle_gamma   90.00
#
_symmetry.space_group_name_H-M   'P 1'
#
loop_
_entity.id
_entity.type
_entity.pdbx_description
1 polymer ?
#
loop_
_entity_poly.entity_id
_entity_poly.type
_entity_poly.pdbx_seq_one_letter_code
_entity_poly.pdbx_strand_id
1 'polypeptide(L)'
;MSALSNLLFFLIASIALRLLEFLSNHRIAVFKTKQTKSNTAKATLFLMFVFLCGISYGQSVTEGDLSKPVEQHEGKEIKMIKDFYISYAINVSDSADDRNDTLVRTNLTPDLIAKIRRVTSATNSDPIIRAQDFDKVFANTFNVRQLEGNWYMVSYASGSVDRTNIPIRLRETGGRLLIDYITPEWHGSLYGDSLLCRTEHQVIVDNSTHLSFVKTFYDAYVQAYCDMPVDLSSRLDSLRAKYCSQNALRQIRSANENEDFPGYDLLIDYFDFDQLWIPSIICTPMATGSYRMTYTYWGKSVKSVNIGVVKKGKGYLIDKVWTESRNL
;
A
#
# COMPACT_ATOMS: atom_id res chain seq x y z
N MET A 1 23.17 25.23 -39.37
CA MET A 1 22.38 24.02 -39.64
C MET A 1 22.36 23.07 -38.43
N SER A 2 21.81 23.47 -37.28
CA SER A 2 21.86 22.63 -36.06
C SER A 2 20.56 22.57 -35.23
N ALA A 3 19.51 23.30 -35.60
CA ALA A 3 18.21 23.22 -34.91
C ALA A 3 17.25 22.21 -35.57
N LEU A 4 17.20 22.15 -36.91
CA LEU A 4 16.33 21.20 -37.64
C LEU A 4 16.73 19.73 -37.43
N SER A 5 18.03 19.45 -37.26
CA SER A 5 18.54 18.09 -37.05
C SER A 5 18.13 17.53 -35.69
N ASN A 6 18.13 18.36 -34.65
CA ASN A 6 17.72 17.94 -33.30
C ASN A 6 16.21 17.72 -33.22
N LEU A 7 15.41 18.56 -33.89
CA LEU A 7 13.95 18.41 -33.91
C LEU A 7 13.52 17.12 -34.64
N LEU A 8 14.20 16.78 -35.74
CA LEU A 8 13.96 15.53 -36.47
C LEU A 8 14.32 14.31 -35.63
N PHE A 9 15.39 14.38 -34.83
CA PHE A 9 15.80 13.30 -33.93
C PHE A 9 14.78 13.06 -32.82
N PHE A 10 14.26 14.12 -32.19
CA PHE A 10 13.22 14.02 -31.17
C PHE A 10 11.89 13.49 -31.74
N LEU A 11 11.54 13.87 -32.97
CA LEU A 11 10.32 13.39 -33.62
C LEU A 11 10.41 11.87 -33.92
N ILE A 12 11.56 11.40 -34.42
CA ILE A 12 11.78 9.98 -34.70
C ILE A 12 11.78 9.16 -33.39
N ALA A 13 12.41 9.66 -32.32
CA ALA A 13 12.42 8.99 -31.02
C ALA A 13 11.00 8.88 -30.41
N SER A 14 10.18 9.93 -30.54
CA SER A 14 8.79 9.94 -30.06
C SER A 14 7.88 8.99 -30.83
N ILE A 15 8.06 8.89 -32.16
CA ILE A 15 7.33 7.94 -33.02
C ILE A 15 7.74 6.50 -32.70
N ALA A 16 9.02 6.24 -32.49
CA ALA A 16 9.52 4.91 -32.11
C ALA A 16 8.97 4.45 -30.75
N LEU A 17 8.89 5.35 -29.77
CA LEU A 17 8.35 5.04 -28.45
C LEU A 17 6.84 4.71 -28.50
N ARG A 18 6.07 5.48 -29.28
CA ARG A 18 4.63 5.22 -29.47
C ARG A 18 4.35 3.93 -30.26
N LEU A 19 5.21 3.57 -31.21
CA LEU A 19 5.14 2.27 -31.90
C LEU A 19 5.45 1.11 -30.96
N LEU A 20 6.38 1.29 -30.02
CA LEU A 20 6.71 0.28 -29.01
C LEU A 20 5.53 0.05 -28.04
N GLU A 21 4.89 1.13 -27.58
CA GLU A 21 3.69 1.05 -26.73
C GLU A 21 2.50 0.41 -27.46
N PHE A 22 2.29 0.74 -28.74
CA PHE A 22 1.24 0.13 -29.57
C PHE A 22 1.45 -1.38 -29.76
N LEU A 23 2.70 -1.80 -30.01
CA LEU A 23 3.04 -3.22 -30.16
C LEU A 23 2.99 -3.99 -28.84
N SER A 24 3.27 -3.33 -27.71
CA SER A 24 3.14 -3.91 -26.36
C SER A 24 1.67 -4.17 -26.01
N ASN A 25 0.80 -3.19 -26.25
CA ASN A 25 -0.61 -3.28 -25.90
C ASN A 25 -1.41 -4.26 -26.78
N HIS A 26 -0.92 -4.59 -27.98
CA HIS A 26 -1.57 -5.57 -28.87
C HIS A 26 -1.09 -7.02 -28.70
N ARG A 27 -0.13 -7.33 -27.81
CA ARG A 27 0.33 -8.70 -27.56
C ARG A 27 -0.44 -9.49 -26.48
N ILE A 28 -1.54 -8.94 -25.94
CA ILE A 28 -2.39 -9.66 -24.96
C ILE A 28 -3.55 -10.44 -25.62
N ALA A 29 -3.81 -10.25 -26.91
CA ALA A 29 -4.73 -11.12 -27.66
C ALA A 29 -3.93 -12.07 -28.54
N VAL A 30 -4.18 -13.39 -28.40
CA VAL A 30 -3.57 -14.52 -29.12
C VAL A 30 -2.30 -15.09 -28.46
N PHE A 31 -2.47 -15.92 -27.43
CA PHE A 31 -1.72 -17.18 -27.27
C PHE A 31 -2.46 -18.13 -26.30
N LYS A 32 -3.59 -18.66 -26.77
CA LYS A 32 -4.04 -20.02 -26.39
C LYS A 32 -3.71 -20.91 -27.57
N THR A 33 -2.64 -21.71 -27.49
CA THR A 33 -2.55 -23.11 -27.93
C THR A 33 -1.10 -23.61 -28.02
N LYS A 34 -0.89 -24.79 -27.42
CA LYS A 34 0.15 -25.82 -27.67
C LYS A 34 1.63 -25.41 -27.70
N GLN A 35 2.30 -25.79 -26.61
CA GLN A 35 3.73 -26.12 -26.60
C GLN A 35 4.04 -27.27 -27.57
N THR A 36 4.99 -27.06 -28.48
CA THR A 36 5.87 -28.09 -29.03
C THR A 36 7.25 -27.49 -29.36
N LYS A 37 8.29 -28.32 -29.14
CA LYS A 37 9.74 -28.10 -29.22
C LYS A 37 10.26 -27.40 -30.50
N SER A 38 11.35 -26.63 -30.36
CA SER A 38 12.64 -26.81 -31.08
C SER A 38 13.38 -25.50 -31.44
N ASN A 39 14.62 -25.40 -30.95
CA ASN A 39 15.88 -24.93 -31.56
C ASN A 39 16.00 -23.56 -32.30
N THR A 40 16.95 -22.79 -31.77
CA THR A 40 18.04 -22.02 -32.44
C THR A 40 17.78 -21.16 -33.68
N ALA A 41 18.41 -19.97 -33.61
CA ALA A 41 18.79 -19.04 -34.67
C ALA A 41 17.73 -18.03 -35.13
N LYS A 42 18.01 -16.75 -34.79
CA LYS A 42 17.72 -15.47 -35.48
C LYS A 42 17.79 -14.36 -34.41
N ALA A 43 18.51 -13.26 -34.52
CA ALA A 43 19.32 -12.73 -35.59
C ALA A 43 20.28 -11.67 -35.00
N THR A 44 21.55 -11.80 -35.34
CA THR A 44 22.54 -10.72 -35.32
C THR A 44 22.18 -9.70 -36.39
N LEU A 45 21.93 -8.43 -36.05
CA LEU A 45 22.24 -7.30 -36.94
C LEU A 45 22.18 -5.93 -36.21
N PHE A 46 23.29 -5.19 -36.37
CA PHE A 46 23.38 -3.73 -36.55
C PHE A 46 23.04 -2.80 -35.36
N LEU A 47 24.07 -2.23 -34.70
CA LEU A 47 24.77 -1.02 -35.17
C LEU A 47 25.86 -0.57 -34.17
N MET A 48 27.12 -0.66 -34.63
CA MET A 48 28.19 0.23 -34.19
C MET A 48 27.83 1.67 -34.59
N PHE A 49 27.85 2.62 -33.65
CA PHE A 49 28.08 4.03 -33.97
C PHE A 49 28.98 4.69 -32.92
N VAL A 50 30.23 4.87 -33.36
CA VAL A 50 31.11 6.03 -33.13
C VAL A 50 31.66 6.26 -31.71
N PHE A 51 32.79 5.60 -31.48
CA PHE A 51 33.96 6.20 -30.82
C PHE A 51 34.49 7.38 -31.66
N LEU A 52 34.87 8.48 -30.98
CA LEU A 52 35.80 9.57 -31.36
C LEU A 52 35.20 10.98 -31.26
N CYS A 53 35.54 11.66 -30.17
CA CYS A 53 36.08 13.03 -30.19
C CYS A 53 36.93 13.24 -28.92
N GLY A 54 38.25 13.03 -29.04
CA GLY A 54 39.22 13.85 -28.33
C GLY A 54 39.28 15.22 -29.04
N ILE A 55 39.53 16.34 -28.37
CA ILE A 55 40.88 16.85 -28.09
C ILE A 55 40.83 17.77 -26.85
N SER A 56 41.90 17.65 -26.09
CA SER A 56 42.38 18.42 -24.94
C SER A 56 42.18 19.94 -24.97
N TYR A 57 41.85 20.51 -23.80
CA TYR A 57 42.52 21.70 -23.29
C TYR A 57 43.04 21.37 -21.89
N GLY A 58 44.36 21.33 -21.75
CA GLY A 58 45.03 21.27 -20.46
C GLY A 58 45.16 22.67 -19.87
N GLN A 59 44.82 22.79 -18.59
CA GLN A 59 45.48 23.73 -17.69
C GLN A 59 45.75 23.00 -16.37
N SER A 60 47.04 22.94 -16.02
CA SER A 60 47.55 22.47 -14.75
C SER A 60 47.05 23.39 -13.63
N VAL A 61 46.42 22.81 -12.62
CA VAL A 61 46.29 23.44 -11.30
C VAL A 61 46.79 22.44 -10.27
N THR A 62 47.61 23.00 -9.40
CA THR A 62 48.49 22.46 -8.37
C THR A 62 47.86 21.43 -7.42
N GLU A 63 48.67 20.45 -7.03
CA GLU A 63 48.47 19.58 -5.86
C GLU A 63 48.05 20.40 -4.63
N GLY A 64 46.93 20.02 -4.04
CA GLY A 64 46.41 20.53 -2.80
C GLY A 64 45.42 19.54 -2.20
N ASP A 65 45.83 18.95 -1.08
CA ASP A 65 45.10 18.05 -0.17
C ASP A 65 44.56 16.71 -0.72
N LEU A 66 45.20 15.63 -0.28
CA LEU A 66 44.54 14.33 -0.13
C LEU A 66 43.39 14.48 0.86
N SER A 67 42.20 14.82 0.36
CA SER A 67 40.96 14.59 1.09
C SER A 67 40.78 13.08 1.25
N LYS A 68 40.97 12.60 2.48
CA LYS A 68 40.47 11.30 2.93
C LYS A 68 39.04 11.10 2.43
N PRO A 69 38.62 9.86 2.07
CA PRO A 69 37.22 9.63 1.74
C PRO A 69 36.40 10.08 2.95
N VAL A 70 35.48 11.02 2.71
CA VAL A 70 34.46 11.39 3.69
C VAL A 70 33.64 10.12 3.88
N GLU A 71 33.92 9.37 4.94
CA GLU A 71 32.97 8.40 5.48
C GLU A 71 31.70 9.20 5.80
N GLN A 72 30.71 9.11 4.92
CA GLN A 72 29.36 9.49 5.27
C GLN A 72 28.97 8.57 6.43
N HIS A 73 29.06 9.07 7.65
CA HIS A 73 28.50 8.38 8.81
C HIS A 73 27.00 8.22 8.55
N GLU A 74 26.61 7.00 8.14
CA GLU A 74 25.21 6.62 8.00
C GLU A 74 24.53 6.87 9.35
N GLY A 75 23.52 7.73 9.37
CA GLY A 75 22.80 8.09 10.60
C GLY A 75 22.32 6.82 11.30
N LYS A 76 22.35 6.81 12.64
CA LYS A 76 22.02 5.62 13.45
C LYS A 76 20.65 5.04 13.08
N GLU A 77 19.68 5.90 12.77
CA GLU A 77 18.33 5.54 12.34
C GLU A 77 18.34 4.86 10.97
N ILE A 78 19.09 5.40 10.01
CA ILE A 78 19.22 4.85 8.65
C ILE A 78 19.80 3.45 8.73
N LYS A 79 20.87 3.27 9.49
CA LYS A 79 21.49 1.96 9.71
C LYS A 79 20.51 0.98 10.38
N MET A 80 19.82 1.41 11.44
CA MET A 80 18.82 0.58 12.13
C MET A 80 17.73 0.08 11.17
N ILE A 81 17.15 0.99 10.37
CA ILE A 81 16.11 0.64 9.38
C ILE A 81 16.69 -0.35 8.36
N LYS A 82 17.87 -0.06 7.81
CA LYS A 82 18.49 -0.89 6.78
C LYS A 82 18.80 -2.29 7.28
N ASP A 83 19.36 -2.42 8.49
CA ASP A 83 19.65 -3.70 9.13
C ASP A 83 18.36 -4.50 9.37
N PHE A 84 17.28 -3.85 9.81
CA PHE A 84 15.96 -4.47 9.95
C PHE A 84 15.45 -5.02 8.62
N TYR A 85 15.43 -4.20 7.57
CA TYR A 85 14.88 -4.60 6.26
C TYR A 85 15.68 -5.72 5.60
N ILE A 86 17.01 -5.67 5.64
CA ILE A 86 17.87 -6.73 5.11
C ILE A 86 17.62 -8.04 5.86
N SER A 87 17.61 -8.00 7.20
CA SER A 87 17.38 -9.19 8.03
C SER A 87 15.99 -9.77 7.77
N TYR A 88 14.97 -8.92 7.70
CA TYR A 88 13.59 -9.32 7.45
C TYR A 88 13.45 -10.01 6.09
N ALA A 89 13.97 -9.40 5.04
CA ALA A 89 13.87 -9.92 3.67
C ALA A 89 14.65 -11.24 3.49
N ILE A 90 15.83 -11.39 4.11
CA ILE A 90 16.58 -12.64 4.10
C ILE A 90 15.79 -13.75 4.79
N ASN A 91 15.17 -13.46 5.95
CA ASN A 91 14.33 -14.43 6.65
C ASN A 91 13.09 -14.82 5.85
N VAL A 92 12.45 -13.88 5.12
CA VAL A 92 11.34 -14.20 4.20
C VAL A 92 11.81 -15.22 3.16
N SER A 93 12.97 -14.96 2.53
CA SER A 93 13.54 -15.86 1.53
C SER A 93 13.92 -17.24 2.09
N ASP A 94 14.34 -17.30 3.35
CA ASP A 94 14.65 -18.56 4.06
C ASP A 94 13.43 -19.28 4.63
N SER A 95 12.22 -18.71 4.49
CA SER A 95 11.02 -19.20 5.19
C SER A 95 11.22 -19.32 6.71
N ALA A 96 11.96 -18.39 7.30
CA ALA A 96 12.32 -18.36 8.72
C ALA A 96 11.33 -17.51 9.54
N ASP A 97 10.05 -17.88 9.49
CA ASP A 97 8.94 -17.07 10.02
C ASP A 97 9.11 -16.70 11.50
N ASP A 98 9.54 -17.64 12.35
CA ASP A 98 9.77 -17.38 13.79
C ASP A 98 10.80 -16.27 14.06
N ARG A 99 11.82 -16.16 13.20
CA ARG A 99 12.84 -15.10 13.31
C ARG A 99 12.24 -13.75 12.93
N ASN A 100 11.41 -13.71 11.89
CA ASN A 100 10.69 -12.50 11.50
C ASN A 100 9.68 -12.07 12.55
N ASP A 101 9.00 -13.02 13.17
CA ASP A 101 8.08 -12.77 14.27
C ASP A 101 8.76 -12.05 15.45
N THR A 102 9.99 -12.45 15.79
CA THR A 102 10.80 -11.78 16.82
C THR A 102 11.30 -10.42 16.34
N LEU A 103 11.80 -10.33 15.10
CA LEU A 103 12.34 -9.12 14.51
C LEU A 103 11.28 -8.02 14.40
N VAL A 104 10.07 -8.37 13.96
CA VAL A 104 8.92 -7.48 13.85
C VAL A 104 8.51 -6.97 15.23
N ARG A 105 8.31 -7.85 16.22
CA ARG A 105 7.95 -7.43 17.60
C ARG A 105 9.02 -6.54 18.25
N THR A 106 10.27 -6.65 17.81
CA THR A 106 11.39 -5.86 18.33
C THR A 106 11.47 -4.47 17.70
N ASN A 107 11.11 -4.32 16.43
CA ASN A 107 11.36 -3.10 15.66
C ASN A 107 10.10 -2.30 15.32
N LEU A 108 8.91 -2.91 15.38
CA LEU A 108 7.64 -2.28 15.04
C LEU A 108 6.77 -2.07 16.28
N THR A 109 5.95 -1.04 16.25
CA THR A 109 4.92 -0.83 17.28
C THR A 109 3.81 -1.91 17.18
N PRO A 110 3.20 -2.30 18.32
CA PRO A 110 2.08 -3.25 18.31
C PRO A 110 0.90 -2.83 17.40
N ASP A 111 0.59 -1.53 17.37
CA ASP A 111 -0.46 -0.95 16.52
C ASP A 111 -0.19 -1.20 15.03
N LEU A 112 1.04 -0.95 14.59
CA LEU A 112 1.47 -1.22 13.21
C LEU A 112 1.43 -2.72 12.88
N ILE A 113 1.86 -3.59 13.80
CA ILE A 113 1.81 -5.04 13.60
C ILE A 113 0.36 -5.50 13.37
N ALA A 114 -0.59 -4.97 14.14
CA ALA A 114 -2.01 -5.27 13.96
C ALA A 114 -2.51 -4.79 12.58
N LYS A 115 -2.07 -3.61 12.11
CA LYS A 115 -2.41 -3.11 10.77
C LYS A 115 -1.81 -3.95 9.65
N ILE A 116 -0.53 -4.32 9.75
CA ILE A 116 0.16 -5.13 8.73
C ILE A 116 -0.62 -6.40 8.42
N ARG A 117 -1.12 -7.11 9.44
CA ARG A 117 -1.93 -8.32 9.24
C ARG A 117 -3.17 -8.08 8.36
N ARG A 118 -3.87 -6.97 8.60
CA ARG A 118 -5.06 -6.60 7.81
C ARG A 118 -4.70 -6.20 6.39
N VAL A 119 -3.61 -5.44 6.22
CA VAL A 119 -3.10 -5.06 4.91
C VAL A 119 -2.67 -6.32 4.14
N THR A 120 -1.99 -7.28 4.76
CA THR A 120 -1.65 -8.57 4.12
C THR A 120 -2.88 -9.31 3.61
N SER A 121 -3.96 -9.39 4.41
CA SER A 121 -5.23 -9.97 3.94
C SER A 121 -5.88 -9.15 2.81
N ALA A 122 -5.68 -7.83 2.82
CA ALA A 122 -6.24 -6.92 1.82
C ALA A 122 -5.54 -7.01 0.46
N THR A 123 -4.25 -7.33 0.46
CA THR A 123 -3.36 -7.25 -0.71
C THR A 123 -2.89 -8.61 -1.22
N ASN A 124 -2.96 -9.65 -0.38
CA ASN A 124 -2.26 -10.92 -0.58
C ASN A 124 -0.76 -10.72 -0.84
N SER A 125 -0.16 -9.74 -0.16
CA SER A 125 1.27 -9.42 -0.20
C SER A 125 1.78 -9.07 1.21
N ASP A 126 3.08 -9.20 1.44
CA ASP A 126 3.72 -8.67 2.63
C ASP A 126 3.92 -7.15 2.47
N PRO A 127 3.26 -6.28 3.26
CA PRO A 127 3.38 -4.84 3.12
C PRO A 127 4.72 -4.27 3.59
N ILE A 128 5.51 -5.02 4.38
CA ILE A 128 6.84 -4.59 4.82
C ILE A 128 7.77 -4.56 3.61
N ILE A 129 7.72 -5.56 2.73
CA ILE A 129 8.57 -5.64 1.52
C ILE A 129 7.82 -5.35 0.21
N ARG A 130 6.48 -5.28 0.24
CA ARG A 130 5.58 -5.14 -0.92
C ARG A 130 5.74 -6.25 -1.97
N ALA A 131 5.87 -7.48 -1.49
CA ALA A 131 6.00 -8.67 -2.33
C ALA A 131 5.40 -9.90 -1.64
N GLN A 132 5.14 -10.97 -2.39
CA GLN A 132 4.74 -12.26 -1.82
C GLN A 132 5.95 -13.03 -1.29
N ASP A 133 7.06 -12.94 -2.02
CA ASP A 133 8.33 -13.59 -1.74
C ASP A 133 9.49 -12.60 -1.94
N PHE A 134 10.70 -13.03 -1.54
CA PHE A 134 11.90 -12.21 -1.70
C PHE A 134 13.07 -13.08 -2.19
N ASP A 135 13.80 -12.59 -3.19
CA ASP A 135 15.06 -13.18 -3.64
C ASP A 135 16.25 -12.49 -2.95
N LYS A 136 17.03 -13.26 -2.19
CA LYS A 136 18.23 -12.79 -1.48
C LYS A 136 19.25 -12.09 -2.36
N VAL A 137 19.27 -12.34 -3.67
CA VAL A 137 20.15 -11.62 -4.60
C VAL A 137 19.95 -10.10 -4.50
N PHE A 138 18.75 -9.65 -4.13
CA PHE A 138 18.43 -8.24 -3.99
C PHE A 138 18.68 -7.66 -2.59
N ALA A 139 19.06 -8.47 -1.60
CA ALA A 139 19.24 -8.01 -0.21
C ALA A 139 20.27 -6.87 -0.11
N ASN A 140 21.35 -6.93 -0.89
CA ASN A 140 22.38 -5.89 -0.87
C ASN A 140 21.98 -4.60 -1.60
N THR A 141 20.80 -4.58 -2.23
CA THR A 141 20.30 -3.40 -2.96
C THR A 141 19.43 -2.49 -2.09
N PHE A 142 19.14 -2.88 -0.84
CA PHE A 142 18.43 -2.06 0.11
C PHE A 142 19.17 -0.73 0.36
N ASN A 143 18.45 0.36 0.19
CA ASN A 143 18.90 1.71 0.47
C ASN A 143 17.84 2.43 1.29
N VAL A 144 18.28 3.21 2.27
CA VAL A 144 17.41 4.00 3.14
C VAL A 144 17.86 5.44 3.05
N ARG A 145 16.90 6.35 2.86
CA ARG A 145 17.15 7.80 2.96
C ARG A 145 16.11 8.45 3.85
N GLN A 146 16.52 9.46 4.60
CA GLN A 146 15.58 10.27 5.35
C GLN A 146 14.70 11.10 4.39
N LEU A 147 13.47 11.34 4.82
CA LEU A 147 12.50 12.24 4.21
C LEU A 147 12.28 13.42 5.16
N GLU A 148 11.09 14.02 5.15
CA GLU A 148 10.73 15.09 6.08
C GLU A 148 10.42 14.52 7.48
N GLY A 149 10.93 15.19 8.52
CA GLY A 149 10.69 14.81 9.91
C GLY A 149 11.17 13.38 10.21
N ASN A 150 10.28 12.58 10.77
CA ASN A 150 10.56 11.19 11.17
C ASN A 150 10.28 10.17 10.07
N TRP A 151 10.08 10.62 8.83
CA TRP A 151 9.81 9.74 7.70
C TRP A 151 11.12 9.33 7.00
N TYR A 152 11.12 8.10 6.49
CA TYR A 152 12.22 7.51 5.76
C TYR A 152 11.68 6.78 4.53
N MET A 153 12.45 6.77 3.45
CA MET A 153 12.17 5.96 2.27
C MET A 153 13.10 4.76 2.28
N VAL A 154 12.53 3.56 2.35
CA VAL A 154 13.25 2.33 2.07
C VAL A 154 13.07 2.00 0.60
N SER A 155 14.13 1.57 -0.07
CA SER A 155 14.05 1.14 -1.46
C SER A 155 14.96 -0.03 -1.76
N TYR A 156 14.55 -0.91 -2.67
CA TYR A 156 15.38 -2.02 -3.15
C TYR A 156 15.06 -2.35 -4.61
N ALA A 157 15.96 -3.07 -5.28
CA ALA A 157 15.73 -3.56 -6.63
C ALA A 157 14.92 -4.86 -6.60
N SER A 158 13.93 -5.02 -7.46
CA SER A 158 13.04 -6.20 -7.49
C SER A 158 13.11 -6.94 -8.83
N GLY A 159 14.26 -6.88 -9.52
CA GLY A 159 14.44 -7.43 -10.87
C GLY A 159 13.81 -6.59 -11.99
N SER A 160 13.03 -5.56 -11.65
CA SER A 160 12.53 -4.52 -12.55
C SER A 160 13.53 -3.36 -12.70
N VAL A 161 13.35 -2.55 -13.75
CA VAL A 161 14.07 -1.27 -13.91
C VAL A 161 13.73 -0.32 -12.76
N ASP A 162 12.46 -0.30 -12.36
CA ASP A 162 11.98 0.49 -11.24
C ASP A 162 12.34 -0.17 -9.90
N ARG A 163 12.72 0.67 -8.94
CA ARG A 163 12.94 0.25 -7.56
C ARG A 163 11.61 0.21 -6.81
N THR A 164 11.46 -0.78 -5.94
CA THR A 164 10.38 -0.79 -4.96
C THR A 164 10.68 0.25 -3.90
N ASN A 165 9.71 1.12 -3.59
CA ASN A 165 9.84 2.23 -2.65
C ASN A 165 8.80 2.09 -1.54
N ILE A 166 9.23 2.13 -0.29
CA ILE A 166 8.41 1.85 0.89
C ILE A 166 8.66 2.96 1.91
N PRO A 167 7.77 3.97 1.96
CA PRO A 167 7.84 5.00 2.97
C PRO A 167 7.46 4.44 4.34
N ILE A 168 8.25 4.78 5.35
CA ILE A 168 8.02 4.41 6.74
C ILE A 168 8.18 5.62 7.65
N ARG A 169 7.66 5.51 8.87
CA ARG A 169 7.87 6.51 9.92
C ARG A 169 8.41 5.87 11.18
N LEU A 170 9.30 6.60 11.85
CA LEU A 170 9.80 6.25 13.17
C LEU A 170 9.09 7.04 14.27
N ARG A 171 8.90 6.40 15.42
CA ARG A 171 8.44 7.04 16.66
C ARG A 171 9.23 6.51 17.85
N GLU A 172 9.60 7.41 18.75
CA GLU A 172 10.14 7.02 20.05
C GLU A 172 9.00 6.60 21.00
N THR A 173 9.06 5.37 21.51
CA THR A 173 8.10 4.82 22.47
C THR A 173 8.85 4.12 23.58
N GLY A 174 8.68 4.56 24.84
CA GLY A 174 9.33 3.94 25.99
C GLY A 174 10.86 3.94 25.90
N GLY A 175 11.47 5.01 25.37
CA GLY A 175 12.92 5.13 25.19
C GLY A 175 13.51 4.28 24.05
N ARG A 176 12.66 3.70 23.19
CA ARG A 176 13.06 2.92 22.01
C ARG A 176 12.50 3.56 20.76
N LEU A 177 13.33 3.67 19.74
CA LEU A 177 12.90 4.10 18.41
C LEU A 177 12.33 2.90 17.65
N LEU A 178 11.07 2.99 17.23
CA LEU A 178 10.35 1.91 16.54
C LEU A 178 9.74 2.42 15.24
N ILE A 179 9.56 1.53 14.27
CA ILE A 179 8.74 1.81 13.08
C ILE A 179 7.28 1.79 13.53
N ASP A 180 6.59 2.90 13.34
CA ASP A 180 5.21 3.07 13.80
C ASP A 180 4.20 3.21 12.65
N TYR A 181 4.70 3.38 11.43
CA TYR A 181 3.89 3.41 10.23
C TYR A 181 4.68 2.92 9.03
N ILE A 182 4.00 2.16 8.17
CA ILE A 182 4.45 1.81 6.82
C ILE A 182 3.34 2.24 5.89
N THR A 183 3.64 3.07 4.89
CA THR A 183 2.65 3.47 3.89
C THR A 183 2.18 2.21 3.15
N PRO A 184 0.87 1.90 3.15
CA PRO A 184 0.34 0.77 2.40
C PRO A 184 0.61 0.90 0.89
N GLU A 185 0.71 -0.23 0.20
CA GLU A 185 1.09 -0.26 -1.22
C GLU A 185 0.12 0.50 -2.15
N TRP A 186 -1.16 0.58 -1.80
CA TRP A 186 -2.15 1.37 -2.55
C TRP A 186 -1.88 2.88 -2.56
N HIS A 187 -1.01 3.36 -1.67
CA HIS A 187 -0.54 4.76 -1.63
C HIS A 187 0.86 4.94 -2.21
N GLY A 188 1.47 3.89 -2.75
CA GLY A 188 2.75 3.96 -3.44
C GLY A 188 3.85 4.59 -2.59
N SER A 189 4.43 5.69 -3.08
CA SER A 189 5.52 6.40 -2.40
C SER A 189 5.06 7.60 -1.57
N LEU A 190 3.76 7.75 -1.31
CA LEU A 190 3.25 8.83 -0.47
C LEU A 190 3.78 8.71 0.97
N TYR A 191 4.10 9.86 1.57
CA TYR A 191 4.57 9.95 2.94
C TYR A 191 4.09 11.26 3.56
N GLY A 192 4.25 11.37 4.87
CA GLY A 192 3.94 12.57 5.63
C GLY A 192 2.73 12.38 6.55
N ASP A 193 2.60 13.30 7.50
CA ASP A 193 1.66 13.15 8.60
C ASP A 193 0.19 13.28 8.21
N SER A 194 -0.10 13.64 6.95
CA SER A 194 -1.43 13.57 6.36
C SER A 194 -1.90 12.13 6.08
N LEU A 195 -1.02 11.13 6.21
CA LEU A 195 -1.35 9.69 6.17
C LEU A 195 -1.76 9.12 7.52
N LEU A 196 -1.62 9.92 8.58
CA LEU A 196 -1.91 9.50 9.94
C LEU A 196 -3.23 10.08 10.40
N CYS A 197 -3.97 9.30 11.17
CA CYS A 197 -5.22 9.77 11.72
C CYS A 197 -4.98 10.70 12.89
N ARG A 198 -5.59 11.89 12.82
CA ARG A 198 -5.52 12.94 13.83
C ARG A 198 -6.89 13.05 14.46
N THR A 199 -7.18 12.15 15.38
CA THR A 199 -8.50 12.15 16.02
C THR A 199 -8.33 12.36 17.51
N GLU A 200 -8.58 13.60 17.92
CA GLU A 200 -8.55 13.98 19.34
C GLU A 200 -9.89 13.63 20.04
N HIS A 201 -10.93 13.29 19.27
CA HIS A 201 -12.29 13.11 19.77
C HIS A 201 -12.99 11.87 19.21
N GLN A 202 -13.67 11.14 20.09
CA GLN A 202 -14.51 10.02 19.69
C GLN A 202 -15.71 10.51 18.86
N VAL A 203 -15.93 9.90 17.70
CA VAL A 203 -17.11 10.17 16.88
C VAL A 203 -18.37 9.67 17.60
N ILE A 204 -19.35 10.56 17.77
CA ILE A 204 -20.63 10.25 18.41
C ILE A 204 -21.65 9.88 17.33
N VAL A 205 -22.27 8.72 17.46
CA VAL A 205 -23.36 8.29 16.55
C VAL A 205 -24.66 9.01 16.90
N ASP A 206 -25.08 9.93 16.01
CA ASP A 206 -26.35 10.64 16.07
C ASP A 206 -27.50 9.74 15.61
N ASN A 207 -28.22 9.17 16.57
CA ASN A 207 -29.33 8.26 16.29
C ASN A 207 -30.71 8.95 16.26
N SER A 208 -30.76 10.25 15.93
CA SER A 208 -32.01 11.04 15.89
C SER A 208 -32.82 10.85 14.61
N THR A 209 -32.17 10.62 13.47
CA THR A 209 -32.82 10.39 12.17
C THR A 209 -32.18 9.21 11.44
N HIS A 210 -32.88 8.61 10.47
CA HIS A 210 -32.32 7.51 9.66
C HIS A 210 -30.99 7.88 9.02
N LEU A 211 -30.91 9.07 8.40
CA LEU A 211 -29.74 9.47 7.63
C LEU A 211 -28.56 9.86 8.54
N SER A 212 -28.81 10.63 9.61
CA SER A 212 -27.76 10.96 10.59
C SER A 212 -27.18 9.71 11.22
N PHE A 213 -28.04 8.75 11.59
CA PHE A 213 -27.63 7.49 12.19
C PHE A 213 -26.65 6.74 11.28
N VAL A 214 -27.02 6.56 10.00
CA VAL A 214 -26.18 5.84 9.04
C VAL A 214 -24.84 6.53 8.83
N LYS A 215 -24.85 7.85 8.57
CA LYS A 215 -23.61 8.60 8.32
C LYS A 215 -22.68 8.55 9.51
N THR A 216 -23.17 8.93 10.69
CA THR A 216 -22.35 9.00 11.90
C THR A 216 -21.95 7.63 12.43
N PHE A 217 -22.74 6.57 12.18
CA PHE A 217 -22.29 5.20 12.41
C PHE A 217 -21.07 4.88 11.54
N TYR A 218 -21.14 5.15 10.23
CA TYR A 218 -20.02 4.88 9.33
C TYR A 218 -18.80 5.72 9.66
N ASP A 219 -18.98 7.01 10.00
CA ASP A 219 -17.89 7.87 10.46
C ASP A 219 -17.20 7.25 11.68
N ALA A 220 -17.95 6.81 12.70
CA ALA A 220 -17.39 6.16 13.88
C ALA A 220 -16.71 4.81 13.55
N TYR A 221 -17.29 4.06 12.60
CA TYR A 221 -16.82 2.74 12.23
C TYR A 221 -15.50 2.78 11.45
N VAL A 222 -15.40 3.64 10.43
CA VAL A 222 -14.15 3.80 9.66
C VAL A 222 -13.08 4.52 10.46
N GLN A 223 -13.47 5.41 11.39
CA GLN A 223 -12.52 6.05 12.30
C GLN A 223 -11.78 5.03 13.17
N ALA A 224 -12.47 4.01 13.65
CA ALA A 224 -11.85 2.96 14.45
C ALA A 224 -10.71 2.25 13.70
N TYR A 225 -10.84 2.02 12.38
CA TYR A 225 -9.76 1.49 11.54
C TYR A 225 -8.57 2.45 11.45
N CYS A 226 -8.86 3.74 11.26
CA CYS A 226 -7.85 4.78 11.03
C CYS A 226 -7.02 5.08 12.28
N ASP A 227 -7.58 4.89 13.47
CA ASP A 227 -6.86 4.98 14.75
C ASP A 227 -5.80 3.88 14.90
N MET A 228 -5.85 2.82 14.07
CA MET A 228 -4.97 1.65 14.07
C MET A 228 -4.78 0.96 15.44
N PRO A 229 -5.80 0.85 16.30
CA PRO A 229 -5.56 0.36 17.65
C PRO A 229 -5.31 -1.16 17.64
N VAL A 230 -4.46 -1.64 18.55
CA VAL A 230 -4.26 -3.10 18.76
C VAL A 230 -5.59 -3.84 18.98
N ASP A 231 -6.56 -3.21 19.66
CA ASP A 231 -7.86 -3.78 20.03
C ASP A 231 -9.00 -3.47 19.04
N LEU A 232 -8.67 -3.20 17.77
CA LEU A 232 -9.64 -2.85 16.72
C LEU A 232 -10.86 -3.79 16.69
N SER A 233 -10.65 -5.11 16.72
CA SER A 233 -11.77 -6.07 16.68
C SER A 233 -12.77 -5.82 17.80
N SER A 234 -12.30 -5.64 19.03
CA SER A 234 -13.17 -5.39 20.19
C SER A 234 -13.92 -4.06 20.08
N ARG A 235 -13.31 -3.03 19.48
CA ARG A 235 -13.97 -1.75 19.22
C ARG A 235 -15.07 -1.88 18.17
N LEU A 236 -14.78 -2.56 17.06
CA LEU A 236 -15.78 -2.84 16.02
C LEU A 236 -16.92 -3.70 16.56
N ASP A 237 -16.64 -4.72 17.37
CA ASP A 237 -17.65 -5.56 18.00
C ASP A 237 -18.53 -4.77 18.96
N SER A 238 -17.96 -3.81 19.70
CA SER A 238 -18.73 -2.90 20.57
C SER A 238 -19.67 -2.01 19.76
N LEU A 239 -19.21 -1.46 18.63
CA LEU A 239 -20.06 -0.68 17.71
C LEU A 239 -21.18 -1.54 17.11
N ARG A 240 -20.85 -2.74 16.63
CA ARG A 240 -21.80 -3.69 16.05
C ARG A 240 -22.84 -4.12 17.09
N ALA A 241 -22.43 -4.49 18.30
CA ALA A 241 -23.34 -4.90 19.37
C ALA A 241 -24.32 -3.79 19.77
N LYS A 242 -23.88 -2.53 19.71
CA LYS A 242 -24.69 -1.37 20.07
C LYS A 242 -25.67 -0.94 18.96
N TYR A 243 -25.27 -1.03 17.70
CA TYR A 243 -25.99 -0.41 16.58
C TYR A 243 -26.51 -1.39 15.51
N CYS A 244 -26.20 -2.67 15.61
CA CYS A 244 -26.74 -3.71 14.73
C CYS A 244 -27.82 -4.55 15.43
N SER A 245 -28.82 -4.98 14.66
CA SER A 245 -29.79 -5.98 15.10
C SER A 245 -29.17 -7.37 15.11
N GLN A 246 -29.82 -8.33 15.75
CA GLN A 246 -29.39 -9.73 15.70
C GLN A 246 -29.37 -10.30 14.28
N ASN A 247 -30.20 -9.77 13.39
CA ASN A 247 -30.19 -10.18 11.99
C ASN A 247 -28.90 -9.73 11.28
N ALA A 248 -28.54 -8.46 11.41
CA ALA A 248 -27.29 -7.92 10.87
C ALA A 248 -26.05 -8.59 11.49
N LEU A 249 -26.04 -8.82 12.81
CA LEU A 249 -24.94 -9.50 13.48
C LEU A 249 -24.69 -10.92 12.93
N ARG A 250 -25.75 -11.67 12.59
CA ARG A 250 -25.61 -12.98 11.94
C ARG A 250 -24.98 -12.88 10.55
N GLN A 251 -25.38 -11.89 9.75
CA GLN A 251 -24.82 -11.66 8.41
C GLN A 251 -23.33 -11.29 8.49
N ILE A 252 -22.98 -10.37 9.39
CA ILE A 252 -21.58 -9.97 9.62
C ILE A 252 -20.76 -11.17 10.09
N ARG A 253 -21.26 -11.92 11.08
CA ARG A 253 -20.55 -13.11 11.58
C ARG A 253 -20.34 -14.14 10.47
N SER A 254 -21.37 -14.45 9.69
CA SER A 254 -21.27 -15.39 8.57
C SER A 254 -20.22 -14.96 7.53
N ALA A 255 -20.07 -13.65 7.29
CA ALA A 255 -19.03 -13.14 6.41
C ALA A 255 -17.63 -13.22 7.03
N ASN A 256 -17.51 -12.95 8.33
CA ASN A 256 -16.23 -12.99 9.06
C ASN A 256 -15.72 -14.43 9.30
N GLU A 257 -16.63 -15.40 9.41
CA GLU A 257 -16.32 -16.83 9.60
C GLU A 257 -15.99 -17.55 8.27
N ASN A 258 -16.04 -16.84 7.14
CA ASN A 258 -15.65 -17.42 5.85
C ASN A 258 -14.13 -17.67 5.84
N GLU A 259 -13.75 -18.96 5.87
CA GLU A 259 -12.35 -19.40 5.90
C GLU A 259 -11.54 -18.97 4.67
N ASP A 260 -12.19 -18.74 3.53
CA ASP A 260 -11.52 -18.25 2.31
C ASP A 260 -11.11 -16.78 2.42
N PHE A 261 -11.70 -16.03 3.35
CA PHE A 261 -11.48 -14.59 3.52
C PHE A 261 -11.29 -14.21 4.99
N PRO A 262 -10.26 -14.73 5.67
CA PRO A 262 -10.03 -14.47 7.08
C PRO A 262 -9.78 -12.97 7.32
N GLY A 263 -10.58 -12.39 8.23
CA GLY A 263 -10.50 -10.97 8.60
C GLY A 263 -11.25 -10.02 7.66
N TYR A 264 -12.03 -10.54 6.71
CA TYR A 264 -12.94 -9.72 5.91
C TYR A 264 -14.02 -9.08 6.78
N ASP A 265 -14.36 -7.82 6.51
CA ASP A 265 -15.42 -7.08 7.18
C ASP A 265 -16.49 -6.65 6.18
N LEU A 266 -17.68 -7.23 6.35
CA LEU A 266 -18.85 -6.99 5.51
C LEU A 266 -19.30 -5.52 5.52
N LEU A 267 -19.11 -4.78 6.63
CA LEU A 267 -19.58 -3.40 6.74
C LEU A 267 -18.75 -2.41 5.92
N ILE A 268 -17.53 -2.79 5.54
CA ILE A 268 -16.68 -2.03 4.62
C ILE A 268 -16.45 -2.76 3.29
N ASP A 269 -16.91 -4.00 3.12
CA ASP A 269 -16.59 -4.87 1.99
C ASP A 269 -15.07 -4.98 1.72
N TYR A 270 -14.27 -5.03 2.79
CA TYR A 270 -12.81 -5.15 2.69
C TYR A 270 -12.17 -5.61 4.00
N PHE A 271 -10.84 -5.65 4.05
CA PHE A 271 -10.06 -6.18 5.20
C PHE A 271 -9.43 -5.09 6.07
N ASP A 272 -9.15 -3.91 5.51
CA ASP A 272 -8.69 -2.72 6.22
C ASP A 272 -9.40 -1.50 5.65
N PHE A 273 -9.36 -0.38 6.36
CA PHE A 273 -9.84 0.90 5.87
C PHE A 273 -8.78 1.98 6.09
N ASP A 274 -8.56 2.79 5.06
CA ASP A 274 -7.54 3.85 5.08
C ASP A 274 -8.19 5.22 5.16
N GLN A 275 -7.58 6.12 5.94
CA GLN A 275 -8.13 7.43 6.17
C GLN A 275 -8.25 8.29 4.91
N LEU A 276 -7.38 8.08 3.93
CA LEU A 276 -7.45 8.83 2.67
C LEU A 276 -8.67 8.44 1.84
N TRP A 277 -9.39 7.37 2.20
CA TRP A 277 -10.65 6.98 1.56
C TRP A 277 -11.85 7.68 2.18
N ILE A 278 -11.75 8.23 3.40
CA ILE A 278 -12.86 8.91 4.11
C ILE A 278 -13.50 10.01 3.24
N PRO A 279 -12.75 10.92 2.58
CA PRO A 279 -13.37 11.98 1.77
C PRO A 279 -14.19 11.47 0.58
N SER A 280 -14.00 10.21 0.16
CA SER A 280 -14.73 9.59 -0.94
C SER A 280 -16.00 8.86 -0.51
N ILE A 281 -16.29 8.78 0.80
CA ILE A 281 -17.48 8.09 1.30
C ILE A 281 -18.74 8.84 0.84
N ILE A 282 -19.64 8.13 0.17
CA ILE A 282 -20.94 8.63 -0.25
C ILE A 282 -22.02 7.74 0.34
N CYS A 283 -23.00 8.37 0.99
CA CYS A 283 -24.22 7.73 1.49
C CYS A 283 -25.39 8.09 0.56
N THR A 284 -25.88 7.11 -0.20
CA THR A 284 -27.00 7.28 -1.13
C THR A 284 -28.25 6.62 -0.56
N PRO A 285 -29.34 7.36 -0.28
CA PRO A 285 -30.63 6.77 0.07
C PRO A 285 -31.16 5.88 -1.05
N MET A 286 -31.75 4.74 -0.68
CA MET A 286 -32.40 3.81 -1.61
C MET A 286 -33.91 3.75 -1.32
N ALA A 287 -34.55 2.60 -1.58
CA ALA A 287 -35.90 2.31 -1.11
C ALA A 287 -36.03 2.55 0.41
N THR A 288 -37.24 2.80 0.88
CA THR A 288 -37.52 3.27 2.25
C THR A 288 -36.77 2.48 3.31
N GLY A 289 -35.91 3.16 4.07
CA GLY A 289 -35.13 2.57 5.17
C GLY A 289 -33.88 1.80 4.71
N SER A 290 -33.40 2.00 3.48
CA SER A 290 -32.14 1.42 3.00
C SER A 290 -31.21 2.49 2.43
N TYR A 291 -29.91 2.24 2.54
CA TYR A 291 -28.85 3.13 2.10
C TYR A 291 -27.74 2.34 1.42
N ARG A 292 -27.07 2.97 0.46
CA ARG A 292 -25.85 2.48 -0.15
C ARG A 292 -24.69 3.35 0.28
N MET A 293 -23.69 2.71 0.86
CA MET A 293 -22.41 3.30 1.21
C MET A 293 -21.40 2.92 0.14
N THR A 294 -20.82 3.92 -0.52
CA THR A 294 -19.74 3.71 -1.48
C THR A 294 -18.51 4.49 -1.09
N TYR A 295 -17.33 3.98 -1.41
CA TYR A 295 -16.08 4.71 -1.28
C TYR A 295 -15.07 4.24 -2.34
N THR A 296 -14.16 5.13 -2.71
CA THR A 296 -13.08 4.82 -3.64
C THR A 296 -11.89 4.24 -2.88
N TYR A 297 -11.38 3.12 -3.37
CA TYR A 297 -10.18 2.45 -2.88
C TYR A 297 -9.23 2.18 -4.05
N TRP A 298 -7.92 2.06 -3.78
CA TRP A 298 -6.91 1.83 -4.82
C TRP A 298 -6.98 2.82 -6.00
N GLY A 299 -7.16 4.10 -5.68
CA GLY A 299 -7.16 5.22 -6.62
C GLY A 299 -8.42 5.35 -7.49
N LYS A 300 -9.03 4.26 -7.93
CA LYS A 300 -10.20 4.30 -8.85
C LYS A 300 -11.24 3.21 -8.66
N SER A 301 -10.93 2.16 -7.90
CA SER A 301 -11.87 1.08 -7.64
C SER A 301 -12.91 1.55 -6.63
N VAL A 302 -14.12 1.00 -6.67
CA VAL A 302 -15.22 1.42 -5.78
C VAL A 302 -15.72 0.22 -4.99
N LYS A 303 -15.85 0.39 -3.69
CA LYS A 303 -16.56 -0.53 -2.80
C LYS A 303 -17.99 -0.05 -2.59
N SER A 304 -18.91 -1.01 -2.42
CA SER A 304 -20.33 -0.74 -2.28
C SER A 304 -20.94 -1.69 -1.25
N VAL A 305 -21.43 -1.11 -0.16
CA VAL A 305 -22.12 -1.83 0.91
C VAL A 305 -23.53 -1.26 1.01
N ASN A 306 -24.53 -2.11 0.87
CA ASN A 306 -25.91 -1.75 1.10
C ASN A 306 -26.30 -2.10 2.53
N ILE A 307 -27.03 -1.20 3.18
CA ILE A 307 -27.53 -1.39 4.53
C ILE A 307 -29.03 -1.13 4.60
N GLY A 308 -29.74 -1.94 5.38
CA GLY A 308 -31.12 -1.72 5.76
C GLY A 308 -31.18 -1.30 7.23
N VAL A 309 -31.97 -0.28 7.54
CA VAL A 309 -32.16 0.24 8.90
C VAL A 309 -33.61 0.08 9.36
N VAL A 310 -33.78 -0.24 10.64
CA VAL A 310 -35.10 -0.39 11.28
C VAL A 310 -35.18 0.48 12.52
N LYS A 311 -36.40 0.98 12.80
CA LYS A 311 -36.66 1.74 14.02
C LYS A 311 -36.75 0.79 15.22
N LYS A 312 -36.05 1.13 16.30
CA LYS A 312 -36.12 0.44 17.59
C LYS A 312 -36.23 1.46 18.73
N GLY A 313 -37.39 1.49 19.38
CA GLY A 313 -37.68 2.50 20.40
C GLY A 313 -37.58 3.92 19.82
N LYS A 314 -36.72 4.75 20.42
CA LYS A 314 -36.51 6.15 19.99
C LYS A 314 -35.45 6.32 18.90
N GLY A 315 -34.71 5.28 18.53
CA GLY A 315 -33.64 5.35 17.54
C GLY A 315 -33.72 4.24 16.50
N TYR A 316 -32.59 3.95 15.88
CA TYR A 316 -32.44 3.04 14.75
C TYR A 316 -31.33 2.02 14.99
N LEU A 317 -31.44 0.89 14.28
CA LEU A 317 -30.41 -0.13 14.17
C LEU A 317 -30.20 -0.49 12.70
N ILE A 318 -28.98 -0.92 12.36
CA ILE A 318 -28.70 -1.64 11.12
C ILE A 318 -29.28 -3.05 11.25
N ASP A 319 -30.17 -3.43 10.34
CA ASP A 319 -30.85 -4.71 10.36
C ASP A 319 -30.40 -5.67 9.27
N LYS A 320 -29.90 -5.13 8.15
CA LYS A 320 -29.40 -5.90 7.01
C LYS A 320 -28.16 -5.25 6.45
N VAL A 321 -27.21 -6.06 6.01
CA VAL A 321 -25.98 -5.66 5.31
C VAL A 321 -25.76 -6.62 4.15
N TRP A 322 -25.55 -6.11 2.95
CA TRP A 322 -25.24 -6.93 1.78
C TRP A 322 -24.39 -6.16 0.78
N THR A 323 -23.62 -6.89 -0.02
CA THR A 323 -22.82 -6.33 -1.11
C THR A 323 -23.38 -6.81 -2.45
N GLU A 324 -23.21 -6.04 -3.52
CA GLU A 324 -23.62 -6.49 -4.87
C GLU A 324 -22.64 -7.53 -5.44
N SER A 325 -21.44 -7.59 -4.89
CA SER A 325 -20.31 -8.36 -5.41
C SER A 325 -20.26 -9.80 -4.92
N ARG A 326 -21.02 -10.16 -3.87
CA ARG A 326 -21.00 -11.49 -3.26
C ARG A 326 -22.41 -11.93 -2.91
N ASN A 327 -22.91 -12.94 -3.62
CA ASN A 327 -24.00 -13.77 -3.11
C ASN A 327 -23.40 -14.60 -1.97
N LEU A 328 -23.58 -14.13 -0.73
CA LEU A 328 -23.25 -14.88 0.48
C LEU A 328 -24.22 -16.05 0.68
#